data_AF-A0A7H8K3V3-F1
#
_entry.id   AF-A0A7H8K3V3-F1
#
_cell.length_a   1.000
_cell.length_b   1.000
_cell.length_c   1.000
_cell.angle_alpha   90.00
_cell.angle_beta   90.00
_cell.angle_gamma   90.00
#
_symmetry.space_group_name_H-M   'P 1'
#
loop_
_entity.id
_entity.type
_entity.pdbx_description
1 polymer ?
#
loop_
_entity_poly.entity_id
_entity_poly.type
_entity_poly.pdbx_seq_one_letter_code
_entity_poly.pdbx_strand_id
1 'polypeptide(L)'
;MARLRDSIDNIDAAVVHMLAERFKCTQQVGHLKAAHHLPPADPAREARQIARLRQLAETAKLDPAFAEKLLGFIVAEVIRHHEQIADAESDRHGHRPAGT
;
A
#
# COMPACT_ATOMS: atom_id res chain seq x y z
N MET A 1 -12.84 -24.83 20.88
CA MET A 1 -13.01 -23.45 20.36
C MET A 1 -11.85 -22.53 20.73
N ALA A 2 -11.34 -22.52 21.98
CA ALA A 2 -10.21 -21.66 22.38
C ALA A 2 -8.97 -21.80 21.46
N ARG A 3 -8.45 -23.02 21.28
CA ARG A 3 -7.28 -23.27 20.40
C ARG A 3 -7.44 -22.75 18.95
N LEU A 4 -8.64 -22.79 18.39
CA LEU A 4 -8.88 -22.27 17.03
C LEU A 4 -8.86 -20.74 17.00
N ARG A 5 -9.33 -20.09 18.08
CA ARG A 5 -9.24 -18.63 18.21
C ARG A 5 -7.80 -18.19 18.42
N ASP A 6 -7.02 -18.92 19.23
CA ASP A 6 -5.58 -18.64 19.40
C ASP A 6 -4.84 -18.71 18.04
N SER A 7 -5.19 -19.68 17.19
CA SER A 7 -4.65 -19.75 15.83
C SER A 7 -5.07 -18.57 14.95
N ILE A 8 -6.33 -18.11 15.07
CA ILE A 8 -6.83 -16.93 14.33
C ILE A 8 -6.07 -15.68 14.79
N ASP A 9 -5.94 -15.47 16.09
CA ASP A 9 -5.24 -14.31 16.65
C ASP A 9 -3.77 -14.26 16.19
N ASN A 10 -3.11 -15.42 16.10
CA ASN A 10 -1.75 -15.52 15.56
C ASN A 10 -1.68 -15.17 14.06
N ILE A 11 -2.68 -15.60 13.27
CA ILE A 11 -2.76 -15.26 11.84
C ILE A 11 -2.99 -13.76 11.69
N ASP A 12 -3.89 -13.18 12.48
CA ASP A 12 -4.21 -11.75 12.44
C ASP A 12 -2.99 -10.90 12.79
N ALA A 13 -2.21 -11.30 13.81
CA ALA A 13 -0.94 -10.65 14.13
C ALA A 13 0.05 -10.70 12.95
N ALA A 14 0.17 -11.84 12.28
CA ALA A 14 1.01 -11.99 11.10
C ALA A 14 0.56 -11.07 9.95
N VAL A 15 -0.75 -10.99 9.69
CA VAL A 15 -1.33 -10.10 8.68
C VAL A 15 -0.98 -8.64 8.97
N VAL A 16 -1.15 -8.19 10.22
CA VAL A 16 -0.83 -6.82 10.63
C VAL A 16 0.65 -6.52 10.43
N HIS A 17 1.55 -7.40 10.86
CA HIS A 17 2.99 -7.22 10.68
C HIS A 17 3.38 -7.15 9.20
N MET A 18 2.82 -8.01 8.35
CA MET A 18 3.11 -8.01 6.91
C MET A 18 2.57 -6.74 6.22
N LEU A 19 1.40 -6.24 6.63
CA LEU A 19 0.88 -4.98 6.15
C LEU A 19 1.77 -3.81 6.58
N ALA A 20 2.26 -3.78 7.81
CA ALA A 20 3.17 -2.74 8.29
C ALA A 20 4.45 -2.67 7.43
N GLU A 21 5.07 -3.81 7.14
CA GLU A 21 6.23 -3.87 6.26
C GLU A 21 5.89 -3.44 4.82
N ARG A 22 4.74 -3.88 4.30
CA ARG A 22 4.27 -3.43 2.98
C ARG A 22 4.09 -1.91 2.94
N PHE A 23 3.53 -1.31 3.99
CA PHE A 23 3.32 0.13 4.06
C PHE A 23 4.63 0.92 4.11
N LYS A 24 5.64 0.44 4.85
CA LYS A 24 7.00 1.04 4.84
C LYS A 24 7.57 1.10 3.42
N CYS A 25 7.52 -0.02 2.70
CA CYS A 25 7.97 -0.08 1.31
C CYS A 25 7.20 0.90 0.42
N THR A 26 5.87 0.97 0.57
CA THR A 26 5.07 1.90 -0.23
C THR A 26 5.34 3.37 0.11
N GLN A 27 5.63 3.72 1.36
CA GLN A 27 6.02 5.10 1.71
C GLN A 27 7.34 5.49 1.04
N GLN A 28 8.32 4.59 1.00
CA GLN A 28 9.57 4.82 0.26
C GLN A 28 9.34 5.04 -1.23
N VAL A 29 8.44 4.25 -1.84
CA VAL A 29 8.00 4.48 -3.22
C VAL A 29 7.32 5.84 -3.37
N GLY A 30 6.51 6.26 -2.39
CA GLY A 30 5.86 7.57 -2.38
C GLY A 30 6.85 8.73 -2.37
N HIS A 31 7.86 8.68 -1.50
CA HIS A 31 8.95 9.67 -1.48
C HIS A 31 9.72 9.70 -2.80
N LEU A 32 10.03 8.53 -3.37
CA LEU A 32 10.71 8.45 -4.67
C LEU A 32 9.86 9.07 -5.78
N LYS A 33 8.55 8.76 -5.82
CA LYS A 33 7.61 9.34 -6.78
C LYS A 33 7.56 10.87 -6.64
N ALA A 34 7.42 11.38 -5.42
CA ALA A 34 7.38 12.81 -5.15
C ALA A 34 8.66 13.51 -5.61
N ALA A 35 9.84 12.95 -5.29
CA ALA A 35 11.13 13.49 -5.69
C ALA A 35 11.32 13.55 -7.23
N HIS A 36 10.63 12.68 -7.97
CA HIS A 36 10.66 12.64 -9.43
C HIS A 36 9.41 13.24 -10.10
N HIS A 37 8.54 13.92 -9.34
CA HIS A 37 7.28 14.50 -9.83
C HIS A 37 6.37 13.48 -10.56
N LEU A 38 6.40 12.23 -10.10
CA LEU A 38 5.55 11.15 -10.63
C LEU A 38 4.20 11.12 -9.91
N PRO A 39 3.11 10.73 -10.59
CA PRO A 39 1.79 10.68 -10.00
C PRO A 39 1.69 9.63 -8.86
N PRO A 40 0.94 9.93 -7.79
CA PRO A 40 0.62 8.99 -6.71
C PRO A 40 0.02 7.67 -7.21
N ALA A 41 -0.96 7.75 -8.11
CA ALA A 41 -1.61 6.59 -8.73
C ALA A 41 -0.79 6.05 -9.92
N ASP A 42 -0.87 4.74 -10.16
CA ASP A 42 -0.31 4.08 -11.35
C ASP A 42 -1.29 2.98 -11.80
N PRO A 43 -2.28 3.33 -12.64
CA PRO A 43 -3.34 2.39 -13.05
C PRO A 43 -2.80 1.12 -13.70
N ALA A 44 -1.70 1.21 -14.46
CA ALA A 44 -1.08 0.06 -15.11
C ALA A 44 -0.39 -0.87 -14.10
N ARG A 45 0.21 -0.32 -13.03
CA ARG A 45 0.75 -1.12 -11.93
C ARG A 45 -0.37 -1.77 -11.12
N GLU A 46 -1.45 -1.04 -10.83
CA GLU A 46 -2.60 -1.50 -10.06
C GLU A 46 -3.32 -2.66 -10.76
N ALA A 47 -3.60 -2.54 -12.07
CA ALA A 47 -4.19 -3.61 -12.86
C ALA A 47 -3.36 -4.91 -12.82
N ARG A 48 -2.02 -4.78 -12.90
CA ARG A 48 -1.10 -5.93 -12.78
C ARG A 48 -1.11 -6.54 -11.37
N GLN A 49 -1.26 -5.73 -10.32
CA GLN A 49 -1.37 -6.24 -8.95
C GLN A 49 -2.67 -7.02 -8.76
N ILE A 50 -3.80 -6.51 -9.27
CA ILE A 50 -5.10 -7.19 -9.21
C ILE A 50 -5.02 -8.54 -9.93
N ALA A 51 -4.53 -8.57 -11.17
CA ALA A 51 -4.41 -9.80 -11.95
C ALA A 51 -3.58 -10.87 -11.23
N ARG A 52 -2.40 -10.47 -10.71
CA ARG A 52 -1.53 -11.38 -9.94
C ARG A 52 -2.20 -11.85 -8.65
N LEU A 53 -2.90 -10.97 -7.93
CA LEU A 53 -3.52 -11.32 -6.66
C LEU A 53 -4.68 -12.30 -6.85
N ARG A 54 -5.48 -12.14 -7.92
CA ARG A 54 -6.54 -13.10 -8.26
C ARG A 54 -5.98 -14.50 -8.48
N GLN A 55 -4.88 -14.64 -9.20
CA GLN A 55 -4.19 -15.93 -9.39
C GLN A 55 -3.69 -16.54 -8.07
N LEU A 56 -3.14 -15.72 -7.16
CA LEU A 56 -2.72 -16.17 -5.83
C LEU A 56 -3.91 -16.61 -4.98
N ALA A 57 -5.03 -15.88 -5.03
CA ALA A 57 -6.24 -16.21 -4.31
C ALA A 57 -6.82 -17.56 -4.76
N GLU A 58 -6.90 -17.79 -6.07
CA GLU A 58 -7.33 -19.08 -6.63
C GLU A 58 -6.47 -20.24 -6.13
N THR A 59 -5.13 -20.07 -6.16
CA THR A 59 -4.19 -21.09 -5.67
C THR A 59 -4.34 -21.35 -4.17
N ALA A 60 -4.63 -20.31 -3.39
CA ALA A 60 -4.83 -20.39 -1.95
C ALA A 60 -6.25 -20.83 -1.54
N LYS A 61 -7.15 -21.10 -2.49
CA LYS A 61 -8.58 -21.37 -2.27
C LYS A 61 -9.30 -20.24 -1.50
N LEU A 62 -8.85 -19.01 -1.72
CA LEU A 62 -9.50 -17.78 -1.26
C LEU A 62 -10.36 -17.22 -2.40
N ASP A 63 -11.53 -16.66 -2.07
CA ASP A 63 -12.38 -15.99 -3.07
C ASP A 63 -11.61 -14.84 -3.76
N PRO A 64 -11.40 -14.90 -5.09
CA PRO A 64 -10.70 -13.85 -5.82
C PRO A 64 -11.38 -12.48 -5.71
N ALA A 65 -12.72 -12.44 -5.60
CA ALA A 65 -13.45 -11.19 -5.43
C ALA A 65 -13.19 -10.56 -4.06
N PHE A 66 -13.10 -11.37 -3.01
CA PHE A 66 -12.67 -10.90 -1.69
C PHE A 66 -11.24 -10.38 -1.70
N ALA A 67 -10.31 -11.12 -2.32
CA ALA A 67 -8.91 -10.70 -2.42
C ALA A 67 -8.75 -9.36 -3.17
N GLU A 68 -9.52 -9.18 -4.25
CA GLU A 68 -9.55 -7.93 -5.01
C GLU A 68 -10.09 -6.75 -4.18
N LYS A 69 -11.18 -6.95 -3.42
CA LYS A 69 -11.70 -5.92 -2.51
C LYS A 69 -10.67 -5.52 -1.45
N LEU A 70 -9.99 -6.49 -0.84
CA LEU A 70 -8.94 -6.23 0.14
C LEU A 70 -7.79 -5.43 -0.46
N LEU A 71 -7.33 -5.79 -1.66
CA LEU A 71 -6.29 -5.05 -2.35
C LEU A 71 -6.72 -3.64 -2.72
N GLY A 72 -7.96 -3.47 -3.19
CA GLY A 72 -8.52 -2.16 -3.51
C GLY A 72 -8.49 -1.23 -2.30
N PHE A 73 -8.87 -1.73 -1.12
CA PHE A 73 -8.76 -0.98 0.13
C PHE A 73 -7.31 -0.58 0.45
N ILE A 74 -6.37 -1.53 0.35
CA ILE A 74 -4.95 -1.26 0.63
C ILE A 74 -4.35 -0.26 -0.37
N VAL A 75 -4.69 -0.37 -1.66
CA VAL A 75 -4.18 0.52 -2.72
C VAL A 75 -4.70 1.93 -2.53
N ALA A 76 -5.99 2.10 -2.22
CA ALA A 76 -6.57 3.41 -1.93
C ALA A 76 -5.82 4.11 -0.78
N GLU A 77 -5.51 3.39 0.29
CA GLU A 77 -4.77 3.93 1.42
C GLU A 77 -3.31 4.29 1.06
N VAL A 78 -2.67 3.49 0.18
CA VAL A 78 -1.33 3.81 -0.34
C VAL A 78 -1.34 5.09 -1.18
N ILE A 79 -2.33 5.27 -2.05
CA ILE A 79 -2.46 6.46 -2.90
C ILE A 79 -2.64 7.70 -2.01
N ARG A 80 -3.52 7.62 -1.00
CA ARG A 80 -3.73 8.69 -0.02
C ARG A 80 -2.42 9.08 0.69
N HIS A 81 -1.59 8.11 1.07
CA HIS A 81 -0.27 8.40 1.65
C HIS A 81 0.70 9.04 0.65
N HIS A 82 0.67 8.65 -0.62
CA HIS A 82 1.51 9.24 -1.65
C HIS A 82 1.14 10.69 -1.93
N GLU A 83 -0.16 11.01 -1.95
CA GLU A 83 -0.65 12.39 -2.04
C GLU A 83 -0.12 13.24 -0.89
N GLN A 84 -0.25 12.77 0.36
CA GLN A 84 0.29 13.47 1.53
C GLN A 84 1.80 13.70 1.47
N ILE A 85 2.56 12.72 0.97
CA ILE A 85 4.01 12.86 0.78
C ILE A 85 4.32 13.90 -0.30
N ALA A 86 3.60 13.87 -1.43
CA ALA A 86 3.79 14.83 -2.52
C ALA A 86 3.49 16.28 -2.07
N ASP A 87 2.43 16.48 -1.29
CA ASP A 87 2.08 17.78 -0.71
C ASP A 87 3.18 18.27 0.25
N ALA A 88 3.64 17.40 1.16
CA ALA A 88 4.70 17.74 2.11
C ALA A 88 6.06 18.08 1.44
N GLU A 89 6.41 17.39 0.35
CA GLU A 89 7.62 17.70 -0.42
C GLU A 89 7.50 19.00 -1.23
N SER A 90 6.28 19.33 -1.69
CA SER A 90 5.99 20.59 -2.38
C SER A 90 6.14 21.79 -1.43
N ASP A 91 5.61 21.68 -0.20
CA ASP A 91 5.77 22.69 0.84
C ASP A 91 7.24 22.90 1.23
N ARG A 92 8.01 21.80 1.34
CA ARG A 92 9.46 21.86 1.60
C ARG A 92 10.23 22.59 0.50
N HIS A 93 9.87 22.39 -0.77
CA HIS A 93 10.50 23.10 -1.89
C HIS A 93 10.09 24.58 -1.96
N GLY A 94 8.85 24.91 -1.57
CA GLY A 94 8.35 26.29 -1.54
C GLY A 94 8.96 27.16 -0.43
N HIS A 95 9.51 26.57 0.63
CA HIS A 95 10.08 27.29 1.78
C HIS A 95 11.62 27.43 1.77
N ARG A 96 12.32 27.19 0.65
CA ARG A 96 13.77 27.52 0.59
C ARG A 96 13.92 29.04 0.69
N PRO A 97 14.56 29.60 1.75
CA PRO A 97 14.82 31.04 1.80
C PRO A 97 15.73 31.38 0.62
N ALA A 98 15.37 32.42 -0.14
CA ALA A 98 16.25 32.99 -1.15
C ALA A 98 17.60 33.28 -0.47
N GLY A 99 18.65 32.60 -0.93
CA GLY A 99 19.97 32.66 -0.32
C GLY A 99 20.46 34.10 -0.19
N THR A 100 21.04 34.39 0.98
CA THR A 100 21.93 35.51 1.27
C THR A 100 23.11 35.59 0.30
#